data_AF-R6ABL0-F1
#
_entry.id   AF-R6ABL0-F1
#
_cell.length_a   1.000
_cell.length_b   1.000
_cell.length_c   1.000
_cell.angle_alpha   90.00
_cell.angle_beta   90.00
_cell.angle_gamma   90.00
#
_symmetry.space_group_name_H-M   'P 1'
#
loop_
_entity.id
_entity.type
_entity.pdbx_description
1 polymer ?
#
loop_
_entity_poly.entity_id
_entity_poly.type
_entity_poly.pdbx_seq_one_letter_code
_entity_poly.pdbx_strand_id
1 'polypeptide(L)'
;MHFSNSKAFTRPLRKLLKSYLLSVTAGDIMLGEVADHLCVNDLDRGLSDKERIRAAADIGFTDTVDDAIENIWEDPEGLIPYSALCDLYDPEGLWKALMKEIEEHTHFYDASLVTKNPYYIHVHAPEAKSGAIELGTTDYLGGEFFQTYHRGYSAKRPFGYADIGFFDERVAFPVIRENGQVWMSVVMSEIESMEEPLARAHGKVITYGLGLGYYAFMAAEKKEVESVTVVEMNPHVISLFKTHLLPQFPHKEKIHIIEADAMDFIREQKDGAYDVAFADFWGGVSDGLSLYLRFMPLTARFQRTLHEFWIESCFLEYHFRPVMLKVLLDMGLSYSLVLPEMGQSERRIQRAFSRFLKQWDYTIETEEDLAYLLTNDCLIRLMHQFAIEYTRD
;
A
#
# COMPACT_ATOMS: atom_id res chain seq x y z
N MET A 1 13.95 -23.06 -5.73
CA MET A 1 15.07 -22.13 -6.01
C MET A 1 16.36 -22.69 -5.43
N HIS A 2 17.52 -22.38 -6.00
CA HIS A 2 18.82 -22.76 -5.42
C HIS A 2 19.95 -21.78 -5.78
N PHE A 3 20.97 -21.68 -4.91
CA PHE A 3 22.19 -20.90 -5.18
C PHE A 3 23.21 -21.78 -5.91
N SER A 4 23.81 -21.26 -6.98
CA SER A 4 24.95 -21.90 -7.65
C SER A 4 26.17 -22.03 -6.72
N ASN A 5 26.40 -21.01 -5.87
CA ASN A 5 27.42 -20.98 -4.83
C ASN A 5 26.93 -20.19 -3.61
N SER A 6 26.37 -20.86 -2.61
CA SER A 6 25.79 -20.21 -1.42
C SER A 6 26.78 -19.33 -0.65
N LYS A 7 28.08 -19.65 -0.63
CA LYS A 7 29.10 -18.87 0.08
C LYS A 7 29.32 -17.48 -0.53
N ALA A 8 29.12 -17.33 -1.84
CA ALA A 8 29.25 -16.04 -2.50
C ALA A 8 28.17 -15.05 -2.03
N PHE A 9 27.02 -15.55 -1.58
CA PHE A 9 25.86 -14.74 -1.20
C PHE A 9 25.78 -14.41 0.30
N THR A 10 26.72 -14.88 1.12
CA THR A 10 26.68 -14.62 2.57
C THR A 10 26.66 -13.12 2.89
N ARG A 11 27.50 -12.32 2.23
CA ARG A 11 27.56 -10.86 2.46
C ARG A 11 26.33 -10.14 1.91
N PRO A 12 25.89 -10.36 0.65
CA PRO A 12 24.64 -9.80 0.14
C PRO A 12 23.42 -10.10 1.01
N LEU A 13 23.25 -11.35 1.44
CA LEU A 13 22.12 -11.76 2.27
C LEU A 13 22.11 -11.09 3.65
N ARG A 14 23.28 -10.93 4.29
CA ARG A 14 23.38 -10.16 5.55
C ARG A 14 23.02 -8.69 5.37
N LYS A 15 23.38 -8.09 4.23
CA LYS A 15 22.99 -6.71 3.90
C LYS A 15 21.48 -6.59 3.74
N LEU A 16 20.84 -7.56 3.08
CA LEU A 16 19.39 -7.61 2.93
C LEU A 16 18.67 -7.81 4.27
N LEU A 17 19.15 -8.73 5.11
CA LEU A 17 18.59 -8.91 6.47
C LEU A 17 18.66 -7.61 7.27
N LYS A 18 19.82 -6.95 7.29
CA LYS A 18 20.03 -5.67 7.97
C LYS A 18 19.08 -4.58 7.45
N SER A 19 18.95 -4.47 6.13
CA SER A 19 18.03 -3.51 5.50
C SER A 19 16.57 -3.81 5.86
N TYR A 20 16.16 -5.07 5.79
CA TYR A 20 14.79 -5.46 6.11
C TYR A 20 14.42 -5.14 7.55
N LEU A 21 15.26 -5.55 8.51
CA LEU A 21 15.01 -5.30 9.93
C LEU A 21 14.91 -3.80 10.21
N LEU A 22 15.82 -2.99 9.66
CA LEU A 22 15.79 -1.54 9.85
C LEU A 22 14.50 -0.92 9.30
N SER A 23 14.12 -1.28 8.07
CA SER A 23 12.93 -0.72 7.41
C SER A 23 11.63 -1.19 8.07
N VAL A 24 11.56 -2.43 8.58
CA VAL A 24 10.42 -2.92 9.38
C VAL A 24 10.31 -2.18 10.72
N THR A 25 11.41 -2.03 11.45
CA THR A 25 11.38 -1.33 12.74
C THR A 25 10.98 0.13 12.57
N ALA A 26 11.58 0.84 11.60
CA ALA A 26 11.23 2.24 11.34
C ALA A 26 9.78 2.37 10.84
N GLY A 27 9.33 1.45 9.98
CA GLY A 27 7.95 1.44 9.49
C GLY A 27 6.92 1.27 10.60
N ASP A 28 7.15 0.34 11.54
CA ASP A 28 6.24 0.13 12.67
C ASP A 28 6.22 1.32 13.64
N ILE A 29 7.38 1.94 13.90
CA ILE A 29 7.45 3.19 14.67
C ILE A 29 6.62 4.28 14.00
N MET A 30 6.85 4.53 12.71
CA MET A 30 6.14 5.56 11.95
C MET A 30 4.62 5.33 11.91
N LEU A 31 4.18 4.11 11.64
CA LEU A 31 2.75 3.80 11.58
C LEU A 31 2.09 3.79 12.95
N GLY A 32 2.82 3.47 14.03
CA GLY A 32 2.35 3.61 15.40
C GLY A 32 2.01 5.06 15.73
N GLU A 33 2.93 5.98 15.45
CA GLU A 33 2.71 7.42 15.68
C GLU A 33 1.60 7.99 14.79
N VAL A 34 1.47 7.53 13.55
CA VAL A 34 0.33 7.88 12.68
C VAL A 34 -0.99 7.40 13.28
N ALA A 35 -1.04 6.19 13.83
CA ALA A 35 -2.25 5.65 14.47
C ALA A 35 -2.63 6.44 15.74
N ASP A 36 -1.64 7.00 16.44
CA ASP A 36 -1.82 7.85 17.60
C ASP A 36 -2.09 9.33 17.26
N HIS A 37 -2.21 9.66 15.95
CA HIS A 37 -2.41 11.02 15.45
C HIS A 37 -1.32 12.00 15.89
N LEU A 38 -0.06 11.55 15.89
CA LEU A 38 1.09 12.38 16.24
C LEU A 38 1.08 13.67 15.40
N CYS A 39 1.14 14.79 16.09
CA CYS A 39 1.11 16.11 15.49
C CYS A 39 2.24 16.98 16.03
N VAL A 40 3.12 17.42 15.12
CA VAL A 40 4.22 18.30 15.46
C VAL A 40 3.80 19.76 15.33
N ASN A 41 3.84 20.48 16.46
CA ASN A 41 3.57 21.92 16.50
C ASN A 41 4.85 22.72 16.26
N ASP A 42 4.69 24.01 15.91
CA ASP A 42 5.79 24.98 15.83
C ASP A 42 6.87 24.72 14.74
N LEU A 43 6.53 24.00 13.67
CA LEU A 43 7.40 23.90 12.50
C LEU A 43 7.59 25.28 11.83
N ASP A 44 8.84 25.70 11.69
CA ASP A 44 9.18 26.98 11.07
C ASP A 44 8.87 26.96 9.56
N ARG A 45 7.90 27.79 9.16
CA ARG A 45 7.46 27.96 7.77
C ARG A 45 8.52 28.63 6.88
N GLY A 46 9.56 29.21 7.45
CA GLY A 46 10.70 29.76 6.70
C GLY A 46 11.69 28.71 6.19
N LEU A 47 11.63 27.48 6.71
CA LEU A 47 12.53 26.39 6.35
C LEU A 47 12.25 25.84 4.95
N SER A 48 13.30 25.35 4.29
CA SER A 48 13.14 24.53 3.08
C SER A 48 12.47 23.19 3.40
N ASP A 49 11.83 22.55 2.42
CA ASP A 49 11.13 21.27 2.61
C ASP A 49 11.99 20.21 3.30
N LYS A 50 13.27 20.12 2.92
CA LYS A 50 14.22 19.19 3.53
C LYS A 50 14.48 19.50 5.01
N GLU A 51 14.62 20.78 5.35
CA GLU A 51 14.82 21.20 6.74
C GLU A 51 13.56 21.00 7.58
N ARG A 52 12.36 21.21 6.98
CA ARG A 52 11.08 20.92 7.62
C ARG A 52 10.91 19.43 7.92
N ILE A 53 11.19 18.56 6.95
CA ILE A 53 11.12 17.11 7.12
C ILE A 53 12.02 16.67 8.28
N ARG A 54 13.27 17.15 8.30
CA ARG A 54 14.21 16.84 9.36
C ARG A 54 13.73 17.32 10.72
N ALA A 55 13.27 18.56 10.81
CA ALA A 55 12.74 19.11 12.06
C ALA A 55 11.51 18.33 12.55
N ALA A 56 10.60 17.97 11.64
CA ALA A 56 9.42 17.18 11.96
C ALA A 56 9.80 15.78 12.44
N ALA A 57 10.75 15.12 11.78
CA ALA A 57 11.24 13.81 12.19
C ALA A 57 11.93 13.86 13.56
N ASP A 58 12.82 14.83 13.78
CA ASP A 58 13.52 15.02 15.05
C ASP A 58 12.55 15.28 16.21
N ILE A 59 11.56 16.17 16.01
CA ILE A 59 10.56 16.50 17.05
C ILE A 59 9.61 15.33 17.29
N GLY A 60 9.17 14.66 16.22
CA GLY A 60 8.12 13.65 16.29
C GLY A 60 8.59 12.29 16.81
N PHE A 61 9.84 11.89 16.55
CA PHE A 61 10.25 10.49 16.71
C PHE A 61 11.44 10.26 17.64
N THR A 62 12.14 11.28 18.12
CA THR A 62 13.34 11.08 18.97
C THR A 62 13.01 10.25 20.20
N ASP A 63 11.99 10.64 20.97
CA ASP A 63 11.60 9.96 22.21
C ASP A 63 11.10 8.53 21.92
N THR A 64 10.26 8.35 20.88
CA THR A 64 9.76 7.03 20.48
C THR A 64 10.90 6.09 20.04
N VAL A 65 11.91 6.60 19.34
CA VAL A 65 13.08 5.81 18.93
C VAL A 65 13.95 5.45 20.12
N ASP A 66 14.15 6.37 21.07
CA ASP A 66 14.86 6.09 22.32
C ASP A 66 14.17 4.97 23.11
N ASP A 67 12.85 5.08 23.31
CA ASP A 67 12.03 4.08 23.98
C ASP A 67 12.07 2.73 23.25
N ALA A 68 11.96 2.73 21.91
CA ALA A 68 12.02 1.50 21.11
C ALA A 68 13.37 0.79 21.27
N ILE A 69 14.48 1.54 21.32
CA ILE A 69 15.81 0.97 21.52
C ILE A 69 15.97 0.44 22.95
N GLU A 70 15.54 1.19 23.97
CA GLU A 70 15.58 0.71 25.36
C GLU A 70 14.81 -0.61 25.50
N ASN A 71 13.56 -0.64 25.01
CA ASN A 71 12.70 -1.82 25.05
C ASN A 71 13.33 -3.05 24.37
N ILE A 72 13.94 -2.88 23.19
CA ILE A 72 14.60 -3.97 22.46
C ILE A 72 15.76 -4.59 23.26
N TRP A 73 16.48 -3.80 24.07
CA TRP A 73 17.57 -4.30 24.93
C TRP A 73 17.07 -4.87 26.25
N GLU A 74 15.94 -4.38 26.78
CA GLU A 74 15.33 -4.88 28.01
C GLU A 74 14.60 -6.22 27.82
N ASP A 75 13.87 -6.39 26.71
CA ASP A 75 13.15 -7.62 26.36
C ASP A 75 13.45 -8.11 24.92
N PRO A 76 14.66 -8.64 24.66
CA PRO A 76 15.01 -9.15 23.33
C PRO A 76 14.14 -10.33 22.86
N GLU A 77 13.62 -11.15 23.78
CA GLU A 77 12.80 -12.32 23.43
C GLU A 77 11.37 -11.92 23.04
N GLY A 78 10.79 -10.94 23.73
CA GLY A 78 9.47 -10.41 23.43
C GLY A 78 9.42 -9.58 22.14
N LEU A 79 10.55 -9.02 21.71
CA LEU A 79 10.64 -8.13 20.54
C LEU A 79 11.31 -8.77 19.33
N ILE A 80 11.17 -10.09 19.17
CA ILE A 80 11.52 -10.77 17.91
C ILE A 80 10.50 -10.34 16.83
N PRO A 81 10.94 -9.98 15.60
CA PRO A 81 12.31 -10.09 15.08
C PRO A 81 13.18 -8.84 15.25
N TYR A 82 12.66 -7.74 15.76
CA TYR A 82 13.35 -6.44 15.86
C TYR A 82 14.66 -6.53 16.66
N SER A 83 14.69 -7.37 17.71
CA SER A 83 15.89 -7.59 18.54
C SER A 83 17.09 -8.19 17.81
N ALA A 84 16.92 -8.73 16.61
CA ALA A 84 18.04 -9.12 15.75
C ALA A 84 18.91 -7.92 15.31
N LEU A 85 18.44 -6.67 15.47
CA LEU A 85 19.23 -5.47 15.26
C LEU A 85 20.35 -5.29 16.29
N CYS A 86 20.22 -5.85 17.49
CA CYS A 86 21.26 -5.81 18.54
C CYS A 86 22.55 -6.50 18.13
N ASP A 87 22.47 -7.50 17.24
CA ASP A 87 23.64 -8.18 16.68
C ASP A 87 24.34 -7.34 15.59
N LEU A 88 23.68 -6.30 15.09
CA LEU A 88 24.08 -5.53 13.91
C LEU A 88 24.49 -4.08 14.22
N TYR A 89 24.14 -3.59 15.41
CA TYR A 89 24.31 -2.22 15.86
C TYR A 89 24.55 -2.14 17.37
N ASP A 90 25.32 -1.15 17.81
CA ASP A 90 25.24 -0.63 19.17
C ASP A 90 24.03 0.34 19.28
N PRO A 91 23.59 0.70 20.51
CA PRO A 91 22.42 1.57 20.68
C PRO A 91 22.53 2.90 19.93
N GLU A 92 23.67 3.59 20.03
CA GLU A 92 23.88 4.88 19.35
C GLU A 92 23.86 4.73 17.81
N GLY A 93 24.46 3.66 17.29
CA GLY A 93 24.46 3.37 15.86
C GLY A 93 23.07 2.97 15.34
N LEU A 94 22.27 2.28 16.15
CA LEU A 94 20.89 1.94 15.80
C LEU A 94 20.01 3.17 15.79
N TRP A 95 20.11 4.03 16.81
CA TRP A 95 19.39 5.31 16.87
C TRP A 95 19.62 6.15 15.61
N LYS A 96 20.89 6.33 15.24
CA LYS A 96 21.26 7.09 14.02
C LYS A 96 20.71 6.44 12.75
N ALA A 97 20.63 5.12 12.71
CA ALA A 97 20.10 4.41 11.56
C ALA A 97 18.58 4.53 11.45
N LEU A 98 17.86 4.40 12.57
CA LEU A 98 16.39 4.53 12.62
C LEU A 98 15.93 5.95 12.32
N MET A 99 16.52 6.96 12.98
CA MET A 99 16.17 8.36 12.71
C MET A 99 16.42 8.74 11.25
N LYS A 100 17.50 8.22 10.66
CA LYS A 100 17.79 8.43 9.24
C LYS A 100 16.76 7.74 8.34
N GLU A 101 16.37 6.50 8.66
CA GLU A 101 15.33 5.77 7.93
C GLU A 101 14.01 6.55 7.98
N ILE A 102 13.60 7.02 9.17
CA ILE A 102 12.38 7.81 9.37
C ILE A 102 12.44 9.13 8.57
N GLU A 103 13.56 9.89 8.64
CA GLU A 103 13.75 11.12 7.86
C GLU A 103 13.62 10.86 6.35
N GLU A 104 14.19 9.76 5.85
CA GLU A 104 14.17 9.40 4.42
C GLU A 104 12.80 8.93 3.92
N HIS A 105 11.94 8.47 4.82
CA HIS A 105 10.57 8.00 4.56
C HIS A 105 9.48 9.00 5.01
N THR A 106 9.89 10.20 5.41
CA THR A 106 9.01 11.30 5.77
C THR A 106 8.94 12.34 4.66
N HIS A 107 7.73 12.76 4.30
CA HIS A 107 7.49 13.70 3.22
C HIS A 107 6.72 14.93 3.70
N PHE A 108 7.12 16.10 3.21
CA PHE A 108 6.31 17.31 3.32
C PHE A 108 5.42 17.43 2.08
N TYR A 109 4.13 17.67 2.29
CA TYR A 109 3.17 17.92 1.21
C TYR A 109 2.63 19.35 1.27
N ASP A 110 2.62 20.01 0.12
CA ASP A 110 1.87 21.25 -0.07
C ASP A 110 0.37 20.91 -0.17
N ALA A 111 -0.46 21.54 0.67
CA ALA A 111 -1.91 21.30 0.70
C ALA A 111 -2.60 21.56 -0.65
N SER A 112 -1.98 22.34 -1.53
CA SER A 112 -2.50 22.60 -2.87
C SER A 112 -2.41 21.42 -3.83
N LEU A 113 -1.62 20.38 -3.52
CA LEU A 113 -1.66 19.09 -4.22
C LEU A 113 -3.05 18.42 -4.09
N VAL A 114 -3.68 18.60 -2.94
CA VAL A 114 -5.04 18.11 -2.67
C VAL A 114 -6.06 19.13 -3.15
N THR A 115 -5.98 20.38 -2.68
CA THR A 115 -7.06 21.37 -2.92
C THR A 115 -7.18 21.83 -4.37
N LYS A 116 -6.13 21.68 -5.19
CA LYS A 116 -6.18 21.95 -6.64
C LYS A 116 -6.36 20.68 -7.48
N ASN A 117 -6.47 19.50 -6.86
CA ASN A 117 -6.82 18.30 -7.60
C ASN A 117 -8.22 18.49 -8.23
N PRO A 118 -8.41 18.15 -9.53
CA PRO A 118 -9.69 18.35 -10.21
C PRO A 118 -10.89 17.78 -9.46
N TYR A 119 -10.73 16.62 -8.80
CA TYR A 119 -11.79 16.04 -8.00
C TYR A 119 -12.22 16.95 -6.85
N TYR A 120 -11.29 17.56 -6.12
CA TYR A 120 -11.61 18.42 -4.96
C TYR A 120 -12.16 19.78 -5.37
N ILE A 121 -11.79 20.26 -6.56
CA ILE A 121 -12.36 21.48 -7.13
C ILE A 121 -13.85 21.29 -7.45
N HIS A 122 -14.22 20.10 -7.93
CA HIS A 122 -15.56 19.83 -8.43
C HIS A 122 -16.48 19.14 -7.43
N VAL A 123 -15.95 18.25 -6.59
CA VAL A 123 -16.73 17.33 -5.76
C VAL A 123 -16.66 17.74 -4.30
N HIS A 124 -17.80 18.18 -3.78
CA HIS A 124 -17.98 18.50 -2.37
C HIS A 124 -18.96 17.51 -1.73
N ALA A 125 -18.49 16.75 -0.75
CA ALA A 125 -19.31 15.80 -0.01
C ALA A 125 -20.18 16.50 1.04
N PRO A 126 -21.52 16.52 0.90
CA PRO A 126 -22.40 17.00 1.97
C PRO A 126 -22.51 15.95 3.08
N GLU A 127 -22.93 16.38 4.26
CA GLU A 127 -23.37 15.47 5.31
C GLU A 127 -24.68 14.79 4.88
N ALA A 128 -24.61 13.49 4.59
CA ALA A 128 -25.74 12.68 4.11
C ALA A 128 -25.62 11.23 4.61
N LYS A 129 -26.76 10.53 4.69
CA LYS A 129 -26.81 9.16 5.20
C LYS A 129 -27.78 8.29 4.42
N SER A 130 -27.41 7.03 4.21
CA SER A 130 -28.28 5.98 3.67
C SER A 130 -27.96 4.67 4.39
N GLY A 131 -28.92 4.09 5.10
CA GLY A 131 -28.67 2.92 5.93
C GLY A 131 -27.58 3.17 6.99
N ALA A 132 -26.57 2.30 7.03
CA ALA A 132 -25.39 2.41 7.89
C ALA A 132 -24.27 3.29 7.30
N ILE A 133 -24.42 3.74 6.06
CA ILE A 133 -23.40 4.48 5.31
C ILE A 133 -23.65 5.98 5.46
N GLU A 134 -22.60 6.70 5.81
CA GLU A 134 -22.59 8.16 6.00
C GLU A 134 -21.55 8.78 5.06
N LEU A 135 -21.95 9.81 4.32
CA LEU A 135 -21.10 10.66 3.51
C LEU A 135 -20.87 11.96 4.27
N GLY A 136 -19.64 12.46 4.27
CA GLY A 136 -19.31 13.74 4.88
C GLY A 136 -17.87 14.15 4.63
N THR A 137 -17.31 14.94 5.54
CA THR A 137 -15.89 15.33 5.50
C THR A 137 -15.11 14.94 6.77
N THR A 138 -13.79 14.90 6.66
CA THR A 138 -12.80 14.75 7.75
C THR A 138 -11.58 15.61 7.42
N ASP A 139 -10.58 15.69 8.28
CA ASP A 139 -9.35 16.43 8.01
C ASP A 139 -8.10 15.79 8.63
N TYR A 140 -6.96 16.30 8.16
CA TYR A 140 -5.69 16.26 8.89
C TYR A 140 -5.34 17.68 9.33
N LEU A 141 -4.80 17.82 10.54
CA LEU A 141 -4.27 19.07 11.05
C LEU A 141 -2.92 19.40 10.39
N GLY A 142 -2.53 20.69 10.42
CA GLY A 142 -1.17 21.06 10.05
C GLY A 142 -0.19 20.47 11.07
N GLY A 143 0.85 19.78 10.59
CA GLY A 143 1.83 19.06 11.40
C GLY A 143 1.41 17.66 11.81
N GLU A 144 0.17 17.23 11.54
CA GLU A 144 -0.27 15.85 11.79
C GLU A 144 0.36 14.90 10.77
N PHE A 145 0.99 13.82 11.25
CA PHE A 145 1.51 12.78 10.40
C PHE A 145 0.38 11.86 9.92
N PHE A 146 0.43 11.53 8.64
CA PHE A 146 -0.47 10.58 8.00
C PHE A 146 0.33 9.60 7.13
N GLN A 147 -0.21 8.40 6.92
CA GLN A 147 0.37 7.43 6.00
C GLN A 147 0.19 7.90 4.55
N THR A 148 1.28 7.88 3.77
CA THR A 148 1.26 8.21 2.34
C THR A 148 1.38 6.94 1.50
N TYR A 149 1.29 7.09 0.17
CA TYR A 149 1.51 5.94 -0.70
C TYR A 149 3.00 5.68 -0.84
N HIS A 150 3.45 4.50 -0.38
CA HIS A 150 4.83 4.11 -0.56
C HIS A 150 5.16 3.97 -2.05
N ARG A 151 6.07 4.80 -2.57
CA ARG A 151 6.44 4.84 -3.99
C ARG A 151 7.34 3.66 -4.38
N GLY A 152 6.85 2.45 -4.14
CA GLY A 152 7.32 1.19 -4.69
C GLY A 152 8.78 0.83 -4.40
N TYR A 153 9.19 -0.27 -5.02
CA TYR A 153 10.52 -0.84 -4.84
C TYR A 153 11.64 0.09 -5.32
N SER A 154 12.72 0.16 -4.53
CA SER A 154 14.01 0.65 -5.01
C SER A 154 15.11 -0.38 -4.75
N ALA A 155 16.07 -0.52 -5.67
CA ALA A 155 17.20 -1.43 -5.47
C ALA A 155 18.08 -1.05 -4.27
N LYS A 156 18.04 0.22 -3.84
CA LYS A 156 18.76 0.71 -2.65
C LYS A 156 18.06 0.35 -1.35
N ARG A 157 16.73 0.38 -1.35
CA ARG A 157 15.81 0.08 -0.24
C ARG A 157 14.77 -0.90 -0.76
N PRO A 158 15.11 -2.20 -0.84
CA PRO A 158 14.21 -3.20 -1.40
C PRO A 158 13.08 -3.56 -0.42
N PHE A 159 13.09 -3.03 0.79
CA PHE A 159 12.08 -3.22 1.82
C PHE A 159 11.63 -1.85 2.31
N GLY A 160 10.33 -1.70 2.56
CA GLY A 160 9.72 -0.50 3.10
C GLY A 160 8.23 -0.54 2.79
N TYR A 161 7.37 -0.48 3.81
CA TYR A 161 5.92 -0.53 3.62
C TYR A 161 5.20 0.72 4.12
N ALA A 162 5.95 1.66 4.67
CA ALA A 162 5.42 2.86 5.26
C ALA A 162 6.26 4.04 4.76
N ASP A 163 5.60 4.92 4.03
CA ASP A 163 6.00 6.31 3.93
C ASP A 163 4.94 7.11 4.72
N ILE A 164 5.39 8.17 5.37
CA ILE A 164 4.51 9.09 6.08
C ILE A 164 4.69 10.50 5.53
N GLY A 165 3.70 11.35 5.77
CA GLY A 165 3.81 12.75 5.44
C GLY A 165 3.00 13.63 6.35
N PHE A 166 3.19 14.93 6.18
CA PHE A 166 2.45 15.96 6.91
C PHE A 166 2.22 17.18 6.01
N PHE A 167 1.19 17.96 6.33
CA PHE A 167 0.91 19.27 5.74
C PHE A 167 1.36 20.38 6.71
N ASP A 168 1.58 21.60 6.23
CA ASP A 168 1.83 22.77 7.11
C ASP A 168 0.54 23.52 7.52
N GLU A 169 -0.59 23.08 6.98
CA GLU A 169 -1.92 23.59 7.27
C GLU A 169 -2.97 22.47 7.30
N ARG A 170 -4.16 22.78 7.81
CA ARG A 170 -5.27 21.83 7.87
C ARG A 170 -5.77 21.54 6.46
N VAL A 171 -5.93 20.26 6.13
CA VAL A 171 -6.48 19.81 4.84
C VAL A 171 -7.71 18.95 5.09
N ALA A 172 -8.82 19.28 4.41
CA ALA A 172 -10.08 18.57 4.54
C ALA A 172 -10.31 17.62 3.36
N PHE A 173 -10.94 16.48 3.64
CA PHE A 173 -11.12 15.37 2.73
C PHE A 173 -12.56 14.84 2.76
N PRO A 174 -13.12 14.42 1.61
CA PRO A 174 -14.39 13.70 1.60
C PRO A 174 -14.18 12.28 2.15
N VAL A 175 -15.19 11.77 2.85
CA VAL A 175 -15.12 10.48 3.53
C VAL A 175 -16.46 9.76 3.50
N ILE A 176 -16.39 8.44 3.42
CA ILE A 176 -17.50 7.52 3.70
C ILE A 176 -17.22 6.85 5.04
N ARG A 177 -18.22 6.87 5.92
CA ARG A 177 -18.20 6.13 7.18
C ARG A 177 -19.24 5.02 7.15
N GLU A 178 -18.89 3.86 7.70
CA GLU A 178 -19.83 2.78 7.98
C GLU A 178 -19.94 2.59 9.49
N ASN A 179 -21.14 2.68 10.04
CA ASN A 179 -21.37 2.59 11.50
C ASN A 179 -20.50 3.58 12.31
N GLY A 180 -20.24 4.76 11.76
CA GLY A 180 -19.43 5.82 12.39
C GLY A 180 -17.91 5.65 12.27
N GLN A 181 -17.43 4.53 11.73
CA GLN A 181 -16.01 4.32 11.44
C GLN A 181 -15.69 4.74 10.01
N VAL A 182 -14.54 5.39 9.81
CA VAL A 182 -14.05 5.72 8.47
C VAL A 182 -13.85 4.43 7.69
N TRP A 183 -14.54 4.32 6.56
CA TRP A 183 -14.40 3.19 5.65
C TRP A 183 -13.54 3.57 4.45
N MET A 184 -13.78 4.73 3.83
CA MET A 184 -13.00 5.21 2.69
C MET A 184 -12.87 6.73 2.72
N SER A 185 -11.72 7.25 2.32
CA SER A 185 -11.49 8.68 2.13
C SER A 185 -10.67 8.92 0.87
N VAL A 186 -10.88 10.07 0.22
CA VAL A 186 -9.92 10.53 -0.79
C VAL A 186 -8.88 11.33 0.00
N VAL A 187 -7.72 10.74 0.27
CA VAL A 187 -6.57 11.36 0.96
C VAL A 187 -5.37 11.38 0.02
N MET A 188 -4.23 11.92 0.47
CA MET A 188 -3.04 12.03 -0.39
C MET A 188 -2.55 10.67 -0.90
N SER A 189 -2.55 9.63 -0.06
CA SER A 189 -2.19 8.26 -0.48
C SER A 189 -3.11 7.71 -1.56
N GLU A 190 -4.41 8.06 -1.53
CA GLU A 190 -5.37 7.68 -2.56
C GLU A 190 -5.05 8.36 -3.90
N ILE A 191 -4.70 9.65 -3.86
CA ILE A 191 -4.32 10.42 -5.06
C ILE A 191 -3.05 9.82 -5.70
N GLU A 192 -2.03 9.54 -4.89
CA GLU A 192 -0.74 9.02 -5.37
C GLU A 192 -0.87 7.59 -5.90
N SER A 193 -1.57 6.71 -5.18
CA SER A 193 -1.70 5.30 -5.56
C SER A 193 -2.41 5.09 -6.91
N MET A 194 -3.24 6.04 -7.34
CA MET A 194 -3.99 5.94 -8.59
C MET A 194 -3.31 6.59 -9.80
N GLU A 195 -2.20 7.33 -9.64
CA GLU A 195 -1.52 8.01 -10.76
C GLU A 195 -1.19 7.06 -11.92
N GLU A 196 -0.56 5.93 -11.60
CA GLU A 196 -0.12 4.94 -12.59
C GLU A 196 -1.30 4.22 -13.27
N PRO A 197 -2.28 3.64 -12.52
CA PRO A 197 -3.48 3.08 -13.12
C PRO A 197 -4.26 4.09 -13.98
N LEU A 198 -4.35 5.35 -13.55
CA LEU A 198 -5.02 6.41 -14.32
C LEU A 198 -4.25 6.76 -15.59
N ALA A 199 -2.92 6.76 -15.56
CA ALA A 199 -2.11 7.00 -16.76
C ALA A 199 -2.42 5.96 -17.86
N ARG A 200 -2.70 4.72 -17.47
CA ARG A 200 -3.05 3.61 -18.38
C ARG A 200 -4.51 3.60 -18.83
N ALA A 201 -5.41 4.30 -18.13
CA ALA A 201 -6.84 4.36 -18.46
C ALA A 201 -7.10 4.97 -19.86
N HIS A 202 -7.79 4.21 -20.71
CA HIS A 202 -8.23 4.59 -22.06
C HIS A 202 -9.42 3.74 -22.51
N GLY A 203 -10.12 4.18 -23.56
CA GLY A 203 -11.23 3.46 -24.17
C GLY A 203 -12.39 3.23 -23.20
N LYS A 204 -12.91 2.01 -23.15
CA LYS A 204 -13.95 1.58 -22.21
C LYS A 204 -13.29 1.10 -20.94
N VAL A 205 -13.42 1.88 -19.87
CA VAL A 205 -12.86 1.58 -18.56
C VAL A 205 -13.92 0.91 -17.69
N ILE A 206 -13.52 -0.07 -16.90
CA ILE A 206 -14.32 -0.62 -15.79
C ILE A 206 -13.55 -0.47 -14.48
N THR A 207 -14.23 -0.11 -13.40
CA THR A 207 -13.69 -0.17 -12.04
C THR A 207 -14.57 -1.04 -11.17
N TYR A 208 -13.94 -1.88 -10.35
CA TYR A 208 -14.59 -2.72 -9.35
C TYR A 208 -14.42 -2.06 -7.99
N GLY A 209 -15.53 -1.61 -7.40
CA GLY A 209 -15.56 -0.71 -6.27
C GLY A 209 -15.86 0.72 -6.71
N LEU A 210 -16.84 1.35 -6.06
CA LEU A 210 -17.22 2.74 -6.31
C LEU A 210 -16.49 3.71 -5.38
N GLY A 211 -16.48 3.40 -4.08
CA GLY A 211 -16.00 4.31 -3.05
C GLY A 211 -16.62 5.70 -3.16
N LEU A 212 -15.77 6.74 -3.13
CA LEU A 212 -16.18 8.13 -3.39
C LEU A 212 -16.21 8.47 -4.89
N GLY A 213 -15.77 7.56 -5.77
CA GLY A 213 -15.74 7.74 -7.22
C GLY A 213 -14.55 8.54 -7.74
N TYR A 214 -13.46 8.64 -6.98
CA TYR A 214 -12.24 9.38 -7.37
C TYR A 214 -11.62 8.82 -8.67
N TYR A 215 -11.34 7.51 -8.74
CA TYR A 215 -10.83 6.89 -9.96
C TYR A 215 -11.78 7.12 -11.16
N ALA A 216 -13.08 6.91 -10.94
CA ALA A 216 -14.09 7.05 -11.99
C ALA A 216 -14.19 8.49 -12.51
N PHE A 217 -14.09 9.49 -11.62
CA PHE A 217 -14.00 10.90 -11.98
C PHE A 217 -12.76 11.16 -12.83
N MET A 218 -11.57 10.81 -12.31
CA MET A 218 -10.31 11.13 -12.95
C MET A 218 -10.16 10.44 -14.31
N ALA A 219 -10.66 9.21 -14.44
CA ALA A 219 -10.71 8.50 -15.72
C ALA A 219 -11.68 9.19 -16.70
N ALA A 220 -12.86 9.64 -16.27
CA ALA A 220 -13.83 10.30 -17.15
C ALA A 220 -13.35 11.66 -17.69
N GLU A 221 -12.50 12.38 -16.95
CA GLU A 221 -11.85 13.62 -17.42
C GLU A 221 -10.93 13.41 -18.62
N LYS A 222 -10.41 12.19 -18.81
CA LYS A 222 -9.50 11.87 -19.91
C LYS A 222 -10.23 11.82 -21.25
N LYS A 223 -9.64 12.44 -22.27
CA LYS A 223 -10.23 12.48 -23.62
C LYS A 223 -10.23 11.12 -24.31
N GLU A 224 -9.21 10.33 -24.02
CA GLU A 224 -9.01 8.96 -24.50
C GLU A 224 -9.96 7.95 -23.86
N VAL A 225 -10.66 8.30 -22.78
CA VAL A 225 -11.67 7.44 -22.13
C VAL A 225 -13.05 7.73 -22.72
N GLU A 226 -13.66 6.69 -23.30
CA GLU A 226 -15.00 6.69 -23.91
C GLU A 226 -16.09 6.62 -22.83
N SER A 227 -15.95 5.68 -21.89
CA SER A 227 -16.93 5.44 -20.82
C SER A 227 -16.25 4.81 -19.61
N VAL A 228 -16.80 5.02 -18.42
CA VAL A 228 -16.39 4.35 -17.18
C VAL A 228 -17.57 3.58 -16.61
N THR A 229 -17.46 2.26 -16.57
CA THR A 229 -18.40 1.40 -15.83
C THR A 229 -17.90 1.20 -14.41
N VAL A 230 -18.76 1.37 -13.42
CA VAL A 230 -18.47 1.13 -12.01
C VAL A 230 -19.32 -0.04 -11.54
N VAL A 231 -18.68 -1.09 -11.01
CA VAL A 231 -19.34 -2.22 -10.37
C VAL A 231 -19.28 -2.02 -8.87
N GLU A 232 -20.43 -1.89 -8.23
CA GLU A 232 -20.55 -1.69 -6.78
C GLU A 232 -21.69 -2.55 -6.24
N MET A 233 -21.49 -3.19 -5.09
CA MET A 233 -22.49 -4.08 -4.51
C MET A 233 -23.38 -3.37 -3.49
N ASN A 234 -22.89 -2.33 -2.83
CA ASN A 234 -23.60 -1.67 -1.75
C ASN A 234 -24.61 -0.64 -2.28
N PRO A 235 -25.94 -0.90 -2.21
CA PRO A 235 -26.95 0.01 -2.74
C PRO A 235 -26.99 1.36 -2.00
N HIS A 236 -26.54 1.41 -0.74
CA HIS A 236 -26.49 2.65 0.03
C HIS A 236 -25.37 3.58 -0.45
N VAL A 237 -24.19 3.03 -0.77
CA VAL A 237 -23.08 3.78 -1.40
C VAL A 237 -23.51 4.30 -2.76
N ILE A 238 -24.11 3.44 -3.60
CA ILE A 238 -24.62 3.82 -4.93
C ILE A 238 -25.64 4.95 -4.82
N SER A 239 -26.57 4.86 -3.87
CA SER A 239 -27.59 5.88 -3.64
C SER A 239 -26.96 7.22 -3.26
N LEU A 240 -26.05 7.25 -2.29
CA LEU A 240 -25.38 8.47 -1.85
C LEU A 240 -24.57 9.09 -3.00
N PHE A 241 -23.81 8.28 -3.72
CA PHE A 241 -23.01 8.73 -4.85
C PHE A 241 -23.89 9.33 -5.96
N LYS A 242 -24.94 8.63 -6.41
CA LYS A 242 -25.84 9.11 -7.47
C LYS A 242 -26.56 10.40 -7.09
N THR A 243 -26.96 10.54 -5.83
CA THR A 243 -27.70 11.71 -5.36
C THR A 243 -26.80 12.91 -5.11
N HIS A 244 -25.62 12.71 -4.52
CA HIS A 244 -24.81 13.81 -4.01
C HIS A 244 -23.52 14.07 -4.80
N LEU A 245 -22.83 13.04 -5.30
CA LEU A 245 -21.50 13.20 -5.89
C LEU A 245 -21.54 13.24 -7.43
N LEU A 246 -22.16 12.25 -8.07
CA LEU A 246 -22.25 12.15 -9.53
C LEU A 246 -22.80 13.41 -10.24
N PRO A 247 -23.80 14.15 -9.70
CA PRO A 247 -24.30 15.35 -10.35
C PRO A 247 -23.24 16.45 -10.53
N GLN A 248 -22.19 16.43 -9.69
CA GLN A 248 -21.07 17.38 -9.69
C GLN A 248 -19.97 17.03 -10.70
N PHE A 249 -19.99 15.83 -11.29
CA PHE A 249 -18.97 15.39 -12.24
C PHE A 249 -19.15 16.11 -13.59
N PRO A 250 -18.10 16.74 -14.15
CA PRO A 250 -18.17 17.42 -15.45
C PRO A 250 -18.58 16.48 -16.58
N HIS A 251 -18.09 15.24 -16.55
CA HIS A 251 -18.31 14.19 -17.55
C HIS A 251 -19.20 13.04 -17.05
N LYS A 252 -20.22 13.35 -16.24
CA LYS A 252 -21.13 12.35 -15.64
C LYS A 252 -21.82 11.43 -16.66
N GLU A 253 -21.98 11.88 -17.90
CA GLU A 253 -22.52 11.10 -19.01
C GLU A 253 -21.68 9.86 -19.36
N LYS A 254 -20.38 9.88 -19.06
CA LYS A 254 -19.48 8.73 -19.25
C LYS A 254 -19.63 7.67 -18.16
N ILE A 255 -20.25 7.99 -17.03
CA ILE A 255 -20.30 7.13 -15.85
C ILE A 255 -21.52 6.21 -15.91
N HIS A 256 -21.30 4.91 -15.79
CA HIS A 256 -22.33 3.89 -15.77
C HIS A 256 -22.18 3.01 -14.54
N ILE A 257 -23.19 2.99 -13.65
CA ILE A 257 -23.12 2.23 -12.41
C ILE A 257 -23.94 0.95 -12.56
N ILE A 258 -23.31 -0.18 -12.25
CA ILE A 258 -23.91 -1.51 -12.19
C ILE A 258 -23.91 -1.94 -10.72
N GLU A 259 -25.10 -2.18 -10.18
CA GLU A 259 -25.27 -2.76 -8.85
C GLU A 259 -25.06 -4.27 -8.93
N ALA A 260 -23.87 -4.75 -8.58
CA ALA A 260 -23.51 -6.16 -8.65
C ALA A 260 -22.30 -6.48 -7.74
N ASP A 261 -22.19 -7.74 -7.35
CA ASP A 261 -20.96 -8.28 -6.74
C ASP A 261 -19.84 -8.36 -7.79
N ALA A 262 -18.64 -7.88 -7.43
CA ALA A 262 -17.49 -7.83 -8.32
C ALA A 262 -17.05 -9.22 -8.80
N MET A 263 -17.10 -10.23 -7.93
CA MET A 263 -16.72 -11.62 -8.25
C MET A 263 -17.72 -12.27 -9.20
N ASP A 264 -19.00 -11.99 -9.05
CA ASP A 264 -20.03 -12.51 -9.94
C ASP A 264 -19.94 -11.83 -11.32
N PHE A 265 -19.77 -10.52 -11.35
CA PHE A 265 -19.62 -9.77 -12.59
C PHE A 265 -18.40 -10.21 -13.42
N ILE A 266 -17.21 -10.32 -12.80
CA ILE A 266 -15.99 -10.69 -13.52
C ILE A 266 -16.06 -12.11 -14.11
N ARG A 267 -16.86 -13.02 -13.55
CA ARG A 267 -17.05 -14.38 -14.12
C ARG A 267 -17.82 -14.34 -15.44
N GLU A 268 -18.75 -13.41 -15.60
CA GLU A 268 -19.59 -13.27 -16.79
C GLU A 268 -19.00 -12.29 -17.83
N GLN A 269 -18.09 -11.40 -17.42
CA GLN A 269 -17.48 -10.40 -18.30
C GLN A 269 -16.80 -11.06 -19.51
N LYS A 270 -16.97 -10.50 -20.71
CA LYS A 270 -16.27 -10.98 -21.91
C LYS A 270 -14.91 -10.30 -22.05
N ASP A 271 -13.91 -11.03 -22.52
CA ASP A 271 -12.60 -10.46 -22.83
C ASP A 271 -12.72 -9.40 -23.94
N GLY A 272 -12.14 -8.22 -23.72
CA GLY A 272 -12.24 -7.06 -24.60
C GLY A 272 -13.60 -6.34 -24.57
N ALA A 273 -14.48 -6.64 -23.59
CA ALA A 273 -15.65 -5.78 -23.33
C ALA A 273 -15.25 -4.39 -22.81
N TYR A 274 -14.10 -4.34 -22.13
CA TYR A 274 -13.43 -3.16 -21.62
C TYR A 274 -11.96 -3.20 -22.06
N ASP A 275 -11.36 -2.04 -22.27
CA ASP A 275 -9.94 -1.91 -22.61
C ASP A 275 -9.09 -1.95 -21.33
N VAL A 276 -9.55 -1.31 -20.26
CA VAL A 276 -8.88 -1.25 -18.96
C VAL A 276 -9.85 -1.56 -17.83
N ALA A 277 -9.41 -2.38 -16.89
CA ALA A 277 -10.11 -2.74 -15.67
C ALA A 277 -9.26 -2.38 -14.45
N PHE A 278 -9.83 -1.63 -13.50
CA PHE A 278 -9.18 -1.28 -12.24
C PHE A 278 -9.93 -1.93 -11.07
N ALA A 279 -9.23 -2.65 -10.19
CA ALA A 279 -9.83 -3.34 -9.06
C ALA A 279 -9.46 -2.70 -7.73
N ASP A 280 -10.47 -2.14 -7.06
CA ASP A 280 -10.35 -1.39 -5.81
C ASP A 280 -11.62 -1.53 -4.94
N PHE A 281 -11.90 -2.76 -4.50
CA PHE A 281 -13.11 -3.09 -3.72
C PHE A 281 -12.77 -3.77 -2.38
N TRP A 282 -11.57 -3.51 -1.87
CA TRP A 282 -11.02 -4.08 -0.65
C TRP A 282 -11.12 -3.06 0.50
N GLY A 283 -11.29 -3.50 1.74
CA GLY A 283 -11.24 -2.63 2.91
C GLY A 283 -9.82 -2.22 3.33
N GLY A 284 -8.82 -3.04 3.00
CA GLY A 284 -7.41 -2.79 3.27
C GLY A 284 -6.56 -4.04 3.07
N VAL A 285 -5.36 -4.04 3.67
CA VAL A 285 -4.36 -5.11 3.48
C VAL A 285 -4.85 -6.47 4.02
N SER A 286 -5.57 -6.49 5.14
CA SER A 286 -5.96 -7.75 5.80
C SER A 286 -7.08 -8.50 5.06
N ASP A 287 -8.22 -7.85 4.78
CA ASP A 287 -9.33 -8.49 4.05
C ASP A 287 -9.02 -8.62 2.55
N GLY A 288 -8.29 -7.64 2.01
CA GLY A 288 -7.93 -7.56 0.61
C GLY A 288 -7.11 -8.73 0.13
N LEU A 289 -6.15 -9.25 0.91
CA LEU A 289 -5.29 -10.36 0.46
C LEU A 289 -6.12 -11.59 0.08
N SER A 290 -7.10 -11.92 0.93
CA SER A 290 -8.00 -13.06 0.71
C SER A 290 -8.90 -12.88 -0.51
N LEU A 291 -9.39 -11.66 -0.73
CA LEU A 291 -10.23 -11.30 -1.89
C LEU A 291 -9.42 -11.30 -3.18
N TYR A 292 -8.23 -10.72 -3.16
CA TYR A 292 -7.30 -10.66 -4.28
C TYR A 292 -6.95 -12.05 -4.80
N LEU A 293 -6.58 -12.98 -3.91
CA LEU A 293 -6.27 -14.37 -4.29
C LEU A 293 -7.47 -15.11 -4.89
N ARG A 294 -8.71 -14.62 -4.71
CA ARG A 294 -9.90 -15.18 -5.36
C ARG A 294 -10.24 -14.47 -6.66
N PHE A 295 -10.02 -13.15 -6.73
CA PHE A 295 -10.42 -12.32 -7.86
C PHE A 295 -9.39 -12.35 -8.99
N MET A 296 -8.09 -12.21 -8.68
CA MET A 296 -7.04 -12.17 -9.69
C MET A 296 -7.04 -13.41 -10.61
N PRO A 297 -7.23 -14.66 -10.12
CA PRO A 297 -7.31 -15.81 -11.02
C PRO A 297 -8.46 -15.72 -12.05
N LEU A 298 -9.53 -14.99 -11.75
CA LEU A 298 -10.65 -14.77 -12.67
C LEU A 298 -10.28 -13.81 -13.80
N THR A 299 -9.26 -12.97 -13.61
CA THR A 299 -8.74 -12.02 -14.62
C THR A 299 -7.71 -12.68 -15.55
N ALA A 300 -7.13 -13.83 -15.17
CA ALA A 300 -6.11 -14.51 -15.97
C ALA A 300 -6.56 -14.95 -17.38
N ARG A 301 -7.89 -15.05 -17.60
CA ARG A 301 -8.48 -15.41 -18.91
C ARG A 301 -8.56 -14.23 -19.90
N PHE A 302 -8.32 -13.01 -19.44
CA PHE A 302 -8.41 -11.81 -20.27
C PHE A 302 -7.09 -11.58 -21.00
N GLN A 303 -7.16 -11.27 -22.30
CA GLN A 303 -6.00 -11.00 -23.16
C GLN A 303 -6.11 -9.63 -23.83
N ARG A 304 -7.32 -9.06 -23.89
CA ARG A 304 -7.61 -7.76 -24.51
C ARG A 304 -7.99 -6.70 -23.49
N THR A 305 -8.41 -7.10 -22.30
CA THR A 305 -8.64 -6.19 -21.16
C THR A 305 -7.38 -6.15 -20.29
N LEU A 306 -6.79 -4.98 -20.12
CA LEU A 306 -5.71 -4.75 -19.15
C LEU A 306 -6.30 -4.70 -17.73
N HIS A 307 -5.81 -5.53 -16.82
CA HIS A 307 -6.24 -5.54 -15.42
C HIS A 307 -5.18 -4.92 -14.51
N GLU A 308 -5.61 -3.91 -13.75
CA GLU A 308 -4.83 -3.18 -12.76
C GLU A 308 -5.46 -3.39 -11.38
N PHE A 309 -4.61 -3.45 -10.36
CA PHE A 309 -5.03 -3.70 -8.98
C PHE A 309 -4.41 -2.66 -8.07
N TRP A 310 -5.25 -1.91 -7.35
CA TRP A 310 -4.80 -0.86 -6.42
C TRP A 310 -3.79 -1.39 -5.38
N ILE A 311 -4.09 -2.58 -4.83
CA ILE A 311 -3.47 -3.08 -3.60
C ILE A 311 -2.21 -3.94 -3.81
N GLU A 312 -1.82 -4.21 -5.06
CA GLU A 312 -0.76 -5.20 -5.34
C GLU A 312 0.57 -4.82 -4.70
N SER A 313 1.00 -3.56 -4.84
CA SER A 313 2.23 -3.05 -4.24
C SER A 313 2.25 -3.24 -2.73
N CYS A 314 1.13 -2.95 -2.05
CA CYS A 314 0.97 -3.19 -0.62
C CYS A 314 1.18 -4.67 -0.28
N PHE A 315 0.54 -5.60 -1.00
CA PHE A 315 0.73 -7.03 -0.72
C PHE A 315 2.18 -7.48 -0.93
N LEU A 316 2.88 -6.95 -1.93
CA LEU A 316 4.30 -7.23 -2.11
C LEU A 316 5.08 -6.89 -0.85
N GLU A 317 4.91 -5.68 -0.33
CA GLU A 317 5.62 -5.19 0.85
C GLU A 317 5.26 -5.98 2.12
N TYR A 318 3.96 -6.13 2.43
CA TYR A 318 3.52 -6.73 3.69
C TYR A 318 3.59 -8.26 3.70
N HIS A 319 3.42 -8.92 2.56
CA HIS A 319 3.13 -10.37 2.55
C HIS A 319 4.08 -11.21 1.71
N PHE A 320 4.54 -10.74 0.56
CA PHE A 320 5.27 -11.60 -0.39
C PHE A 320 6.80 -11.39 -0.35
N ARG A 321 7.28 -10.15 -0.33
CA ARG A 321 8.72 -9.84 -0.31
C ARG A 321 9.40 -10.27 1.00
N PRO A 322 8.80 -10.10 2.19
CA PRO A 322 9.38 -10.64 3.43
C PRO A 322 9.51 -12.17 3.40
N VAL A 323 8.56 -12.87 2.78
CA VAL A 323 8.63 -14.33 2.60
C VAL A 323 9.72 -14.72 1.62
N MET A 324 9.88 -13.99 0.51
CA MET A 324 10.99 -14.18 -0.43
C MET A 324 12.34 -14.03 0.29
N LEU A 325 12.53 -12.94 1.05
CA LEU A 325 13.74 -12.75 1.86
C LEU A 325 13.96 -13.90 2.83
N LYS A 326 12.91 -14.30 3.57
CA LYS A 326 13.00 -15.41 4.52
C LYS A 326 13.50 -16.69 3.84
N VAL A 327 12.97 -17.04 2.66
CA VAL A 327 13.40 -18.24 1.91
C VAL A 327 14.86 -18.11 1.48
N LEU A 328 15.29 -16.94 1.01
CA LEU A 328 16.68 -16.69 0.61
C LEU A 328 17.66 -16.80 1.79
N LEU A 329 17.31 -16.26 2.95
CA LEU A 329 18.11 -16.35 4.18
C LEU A 329 18.22 -17.78 4.70
N ASP A 330 17.12 -18.54 4.68
CA ASP A 330 17.08 -19.94 5.10
C ASP A 330 18.00 -20.80 4.22
N MET A 331 17.98 -20.56 2.90
CA MET A 331 18.81 -21.28 1.92
C MET A 331 20.29 -20.90 1.97
N GLY A 332 20.61 -19.61 2.13
CA GLY A 332 21.98 -19.10 1.96
C GLY A 332 22.76 -18.93 3.25
N LEU A 333 22.09 -18.70 4.38
CA LEU A 333 22.70 -18.48 5.69
C LEU A 333 22.26 -19.51 6.74
N SER A 334 21.29 -20.38 6.42
CA SER A 334 20.59 -21.20 7.43
C SER A 334 20.01 -20.34 8.56
N TYR A 335 19.66 -19.09 8.23
CA TYR A 335 19.07 -18.14 9.16
C TYR A 335 17.55 -18.15 9.00
N SER A 336 16.85 -18.73 9.97
CA SER A 336 15.39 -18.74 9.96
C SER A 336 14.84 -17.44 10.53
N LEU A 337 14.72 -16.42 9.67
CA LEU A 337 14.04 -15.17 10.00
C LEU A 337 12.61 -15.46 10.49
N VAL A 338 12.24 -14.88 11.63
CA VAL A 338 10.86 -14.76 12.10
C VAL A 338 10.30 -13.48 11.48
N LEU A 339 9.10 -13.55 10.92
CA LEU A 339 8.42 -12.35 10.39
C LEU A 339 7.53 -11.76 11.50
N PRO A 340 7.24 -10.45 11.47
CA PRO A 340 6.29 -9.82 12.40
C PRO A 340 4.96 -10.57 12.49
N GLU A 341 4.31 -10.48 13.64
CA GLU A 341 3.03 -11.16 13.85
C GLU A 341 1.95 -10.65 12.89
N MET A 342 1.23 -11.59 12.30
CA MET A 342 0.14 -11.34 11.34
C MET A 342 -1.06 -12.20 11.68
N GLY A 343 -2.24 -11.89 11.16
CA GLY A 343 -3.44 -12.72 11.31
C GLY A 343 -3.25 -14.17 10.88
N GLN A 344 -4.09 -15.08 11.41
CA GLN A 344 -3.96 -16.52 11.14
C GLN A 344 -4.09 -16.86 9.65
N SER A 345 -4.94 -16.14 8.92
CA SER A 345 -5.18 -16.32 7.49
C SER A 345 -3.94 -15.95 6.67
N GLU A 346 -3.37 -14.78 6.94
CA GLU A 346 -2.18 -14.23 6.31
C GLU A 346 -0.98 -15.15 6.52
N ARG A 347 -0.79 -15.65 7.75
CA ARG A 347 0.27 -16.65 8.04
C ARG A 347 0.11 -17.93 7.23
N ARG A 348 -1.13 -18.39 7.01
CA ARG A 348 -1.40 -19.58 6.18
C ARG A 348 -0.99 -19.33 4.73
N ILE A 349 -1.32 -18.15 4.19
CA ILE A 349 -0.97 -17.73 2.83
C ILE A 349 0.55 -17.62 2.69
N GLN A 350 1.24 -16.94 3.61
CA GLN A 350 2.70 -16.82 3.59
C GLN A 350 3.41 -18.18 3.63
N ARG A 351 2.92 -19.13 4.43
CA ARG A 351 3.45 -20.51 4.45
C ARG A 351 3.20 -21.24 3.13
N ALA A 352 2.06 -21.04 2.50
CA ALA A 352 1.77 -21.60 1.18
C ALA A 352 2.69 -21.00 0.11
N PHE A 353 2.86 -19.67 0.11
CA PHE A 353 3.78 -18.99 -0.80
C PHE A 353 5.23 -19.44 -0.60
N SER A 354 5.69 -19.62 0.65
CA SER A 354 7.02 -20.17 0.93
C SER A 354 7.22 -21.57 0.33
N ARG A 355 6.20 -22.44 0.39
CA ARG A 355 6.24 -23.77 -0.25
C ARG A 355 6.28 -23.66 -1.78
N PHE A 356 5.47 -22.78 -2.36
CA PHE A 356 5.47 -22.47 -3.78
C PHE A 356 6.87 -22.02 -4.26
N LEU A 357 7.50 -21.07 -3.57
CA LEU A 357 8.86 -20.60 -3.88
C LEU A 357 9.91 -21.71 -3.80
N LYS A 358 9.78 -22.66 -2.86
CA LYS A 358 10.72 -23.79 -2.73
C LYS A 358 10.65 -24.74 -3.93
N GLN A 359 9.50 -24.85 -4.57
CA GLN A 359 9.29 -25.69 -5.77
C GLN A 359 9.68 -24.99 -7.07
N TRP A 360 9.75 -23.66 -7.06
CA TRP A 360 10.10 -22.88 -8.24
C TRP A 360 11.54 -23.13 -8.70
N ASP A 361 11.71 -23.63 -9.92
CA ASP A 361 13.02 -23.91 -10.52
C ASP A 361 13.68 -22.62 -11.02
N TYR A 362 14.57 -22.08 -10.19
CA TYR A 362 15.33 -20.86 -10.45
C TYR A 362 16.71 -20.97 -9.83
N THR A 363 17.74 -20.70 -10.63
CA THR A 363 19.15 -20.70 -10.23
C THR A 363 19.62 -19.28 -9.98
N ILE A 364 20.21 -19.03 -8.82
CA ILE A 364 20.78 -17.73 -8.45
C ILE A 364 22.30 -17.80 -8.69
N GLU A 365 22.78 -17.11 -9.73
CA GLU A 365 24.18 -17.12 -10.15
C GLU A 365 24.92 -15.83 -9.76
N THR A 366 24.21 -14.71 -9.77
CA THR A 366 24.77 -13.37 -9.56
C THR A 366 24.02 -12.58 -8.48
N GLU A 367 24.62 -11.48 -8.00
CA GLU A 367 23.91 -10.53 -7.14
C GLU A 367 22.74 -9.83 -7.87
N GLU A 368 22.79 -9.74 -9.19
CA GLU A 368 21.70 -9.21 -10.02
C GLU A 368 20.50 -10.16 -10.01
N ASP A 369 20.72 -11.48 -10.07
CA ASP A 369 19.65 -12.47 -9.92
C ASP A 369 19.00 -12.36 -8.54
N LEU A 370 19.81 -12.20 -7.49
CA LEU A 370 19.31 -12.01 -6.12
C LEU A 370 18.46 -10.74 -6.00
N ALA A 371 18.93 -9.62 -6.58
CA ALA A 371 18.20 -8.36 -6.55
C ALA A 371 16.89 -8.45 -7.35
N TYR A 372 16.90 -9.13 -8.50
CA TYR A 372 15.73 -9.34 -9.35
C TYR A 372 14.58 -10.01 -8.59
N LEU A 373 14.89 -11.00 -7.75
CA LEU A 373 13.88 -11.70 -6.94
C LEU A 373 13.09 -10.80 -5.98
N LEU A 374 13.61 -9.61 -5.66
CA LEU A 374 12.94 -8.65 -4.77
C LEU A 374 12.22 -7.53 -5.52
N THR A 375 12.35 -7.46 -6.85
CA THR A 375 11.70 -6.44 -7.68
C THR A 375 10.19 -6.65 -7.76
N ASN A 376 9.46 -5.57 -8.02
CA ASN A 376 8.02 -5.63 -8.25
C ASN A 376 7.68 -6.54 -9.44
N ASP A 377 8.39 -6.40 -10.57
CA ASP A 377 8.16 -7.21 -11.77
C ASP A 377 8.25 -8.72 -11.52
N CYS A 378 9.24 -9.14 -10.74
CA CYS A 378 9.42 -10.55 -10.41
C CYS A 378 8.34 -11.03 -9.44
N LEU A 379 8.10 -10.27 -8.36
CA LEU A 379 7.18 -10.69 -7.31
C LEU A 379 5.71 -10.60 -7.74
N ILE A 380 5.30 -9.62 -8.54
CA ILE A 380 3.94 -9.55 -9.09
C ILE A 380 3.67 -10.78 -9.95
N ARG A 381 4.60 -11.13 -10.85
CA ARG A 381 4.47 -12.34 -11.67
C ARG A 381 4.35 -13.61 -10.83
N LEU A 382 5.19 -13.75 -9.80
CA LEU A 382 5.13 -14.90 -8.89
C LEU A 382 3.84 -14.90 -8.06
N MET A 383 3.36 -13.75 -7.64
CA MET A 383 2.10 -13.59 -6.90
C MET A 383 0.91 -13.98 -7.77
N HIS A 384 0.91 -13.61 -9.07
CA HIS A 384 -0.10 -14.05 -10.04
C HIS A 384 -0.09 -15.56 -10.22
N GLN A 385 1.09 -16.15 -10.46
CA GLN A 385 1.22 -17.61 -10.59
C GLN A 385 0.76 -18.34 -9.32
N PHE A 386 1.23 -17.86 -8.16
CA PHE A 386 0.83 -18.40 -6.87
C PHE A 386 -0.68 -18.33 -6.66
N ALA A 387 -1.32 -17.21 -6.94
CA ALA A 387 -2.76 -17.04 -6.77
C ALA A 387 -3.58 -17.96 -7.68
N ILE A 388 -3.12 -18.25 -8.90
CA ILE A 388 -3.76 -19.23 -9.80
C ILE A 388 -3.65 -20.65 -9.22
N GLU A 389 -2.51 -21.00 -8.61
CA GLU A 389 -2.27 -22.32 -8.01
C GLU A 389 -2.84 -22.45 -6.59
N TYR A 390 -3.13 -21.34 -5.93
CA TYR A 390 -3.54 -21.30 -4.53
C TYR A 390 -4.97 -21.82 -4.37
N THR A 391 -5.09 -23.12 -4.14
CA THR A 391 -6.33 -23.72 -3.67
C THR A 391 -6.47 -23.53 -2.16
N ARG A 392 -7.61 -22.98 -1.74
CA ARG A 392 -8.00 -23.02 -0.33
C ARG A 392 -8.33 -24.46 0.02
N ASP A 393 -7.36 -25.18 0.57
CA ASP A 393 -7.63 -26.45 1.26
C ASP A 393 -8.50 -26.23 2.51
#